data_AF-L2GE42-F1
#
_entry.id   AF-L2GE42-F1
#
_cell.length_a   1.000
_cell.length_b   1.000
_cell.length_c   1.000
_cell.angle_alpha   90.00
_cell.angle_beta   90.00
_cell.angle_gamma   90.00
#
_symmetry.space_group_name_H-M   'P 1'
#
loop_
_entity.id
_entity.type
_entity.pdbx_description
1 polymer ?
#
loop_
_entity_poly.entity_id
_entity_poly.type
_entity_poly.pdbx_seq_one_letter_code
_entity_poly.pdbx_strand_id
1 'polypeptide(L)'
;MAAELRSELEYRRNFVMQCRVEGFEYVDGTLLFEGIARVDGARLRELCFPDDIEDPDKRRSTVAEARKLFKKKEWFKAQSMFYDLRLTHMKMKTLSGLRYDLREMVKTGLCDKLAKRADVIDSAFEDAERMRREKESIFLEFSDPTIKAAWDIDLFKEHFFLKDGEPDPNVTPEPIVLHDIDPQLMFEIPSMVEEIDGLYLAPGLLNGKPFAVIGWDREEVKNTGLAENAKFQSGPTSSSKYVPPKKPWQQAMDDHRKYLSESAEAAEARLKEEDILEFTPKEMLLGDAIGSYVVKCPQLQMKYAMYGAVFHLNIQDHPGMEGRDGLLTASMSFGVVSGIMLLSFSKDTLIKASNGWAQEFLDEDEYSDVPPLENIEPYIVERPLERDDDDAAPEQPTGKSRKRSAAALGSKARRPQTRKKRKPNSRQTFEGCRRLYFLWKGKEKLGEEPVESHGFLDFNATCTGFKGLTWIDTFQVENLECAFQGYKVIPKPPQPPDEDSNLEDTESSDRDSDEVPESFLVNFLLER
;
A
#
# COMPACT_ATOMS: atom_id res chain seq x y z
N MET A 1 -12.34 2.56 1.09
CA MET A 1 -12.80 1.49 2.02
C MET A 1 -11.65 0.76 2.74
N ALA A 2 -10.81 -0.05 2.06
CA ALA A 2 -9.75 -0.80 2.75
C ALA A 2 -8.69 0.09 3.44
N ALA A 3 -8.22 1.14 2.77
CA ALA A 3 -7.32 2.14 3.35
C ALA A 3 -7.94 2.91 4.53
N GLU A 4 -9.25 3.19 4.49
CA GLU A 4 -9.98 3.82 5.59
C GLU A 4 -10.08 2.88 6.79
N LEU A 5 -10.36 1.59 6.56
CA LEU A 5 -10.36 0.55 7.59
C LEU A 5 -8.97 0.40 8.24
N ARG A 6 -7.88 0.42 7.46
CA ARG A 6 -6.51 0.35 8.01
C ARG A 6 -6.15 1.57 8.84
N SER A 7 -6.45 2.77 8.31
CA SER A 7 -6.26 4.03 9.05
C SER A 7 -7.05 4.03 10.36
N GLU A 8 -8.28 3.51 10.33
CA GLU A 8 -9.11 3.35 11.52
C GLU A 8 -8.52 2.34 12.52
N LEU A 9 -8.02 1.19 12.05
CA LEU A 9 -7.38 0.19 12.91
C LEU A 9 -6.09 0.73 13.55
N GLU A 10 -5.25 1.42 12.79
CA GLU A 10 -4.03 2.04 13.29
C GLU A 10 -4.34 3.15 14.30
N TYR A 11 -5.34 3.98 14.00
CA TYR A 11 -5.86 4.98 14.93
C TYR A 11 -6.34 4.33 16.24
N ARG A 12 -7.12 3.25 16.16
CA ARG A 12 -7.59 2.50 17.34
C ARG A 12 -6.44 1.90 18.14
N ARG A 13 -5.43 1.29 17.47
CA ARG A 13 -4.23 0.75 18.13
C ARG A 13 -3.48 1.85 18.87
N ASN A 14 -3.22 2.97 18.20
CA ASN A 14 -2.52 4.12 18.79
C ASN A 14 -3.32 4.73 19.95
N PHE A 15 -4.64 4.80 19.83
CA PHE A 15 -5.52 5.28 20.89
C PHE A 15 -5.45 4.37 22.13
N VAL A 16 -5.52 3.05 21.97
CA VAL A 16 -5.38 2.08 23.07
C VAL A 16 -4.00 2.20 23.73
N MET A 17 -2.93 2.34 22.95
CA MET A 17 -1.58 2.53 23.47
C MET A 17 -1.45 3.83 24.27
N GLN A 18 -2.03 4.93 23.79
CA GLN A 18 -2.07 6.18 24.53
C GLN A 18 -2.84 6.04 25.85
N CYS A 19 -3.97 5.34 25.84
CA CYS A 19 -4.75 5.08 27.05
C CYS A 19 -3.96 4.25 28.08
N ARG A 20 -3.15 3.28 27.62
CA ARG A 20 -2.21 2.54 28.49
C ARG A 20 -1.18 3.45 29.16
N VAL A 21 -0.62 4.40 28.43
CA VAL A 21 0.31 5.41 29.00
C VAL A 21 -0.37 6.28 30.05
N GLU A 22 -1.66 6.56 29.89
CA GLU A 22 -2.47 7.29 30.89
C GLU A 22 -2.87 6.45 32.11
N GLY A 23 -2.51 5.16 32.14
CA GLY A 23 -2.76 4.24 33.23
C GLY A 23 -4.03 3.39 33.07
N PHE A 24 -4.66 3.38 31.90
CA PHE A 24 -5.78 2.49 31.62
C PHE A 24 -5.31 1.12 31.15
N GLU A 25 -5.90 0.06 31.70
CA GLU A 25 -5.63 -1.32 31.30
C GLU A 25 -6.94 -2.05 31.10
N TYR A 26 -6.92 -3.17 30.39
CA TYR A 26 -8.10 -4.01 30.17
C TYR A 26 -7.73 -5.45 30.46
N VAL A 27 -8.36 -6.03 31.50
CA VAL A 27 -8.06 -7.38 31.98
C VAL A 27 -9.38 -8.09 32.21
N ASP A 28 -9.52 -9.28 31.62
CA ASP A 28 -10.70 -10.15 31.77
C ASP A 28 -12.04 -9.45 31.52
N GLY A 29 -12.10 -8.60 30.49
CA GLY A 29 -13.32 -7.86 30.16
C GLY A 29 -13.67 -6.72 31.11
N THR A 30 -12.71 -6.28 31.93
CA THR A 30 -12.88 -5.17 32.86
C THR A 30 -11.82 -4.11 32.60
N LEU A 31 -12.26 -2.85 32.52
CA LEU A 31 -11.37 -1.69 32.46
C LEU A 31 -10.78 -1.39 33.84
N LEU A 32 -9.47 -1.18 33.90
CA LEU A 32 -8.71 -0.79 35.08
C LEU A 32 -8.12 0.59 34.88
N PHE A 33 -7.89 1.29 35.99
CA PHE A 33 -7.14 2.53 36.02
C PHE A 33 -6.12 2.46 37.16
N GLU A 34 -4.83 2.59 36.82
CA GLU A 34 -3.69 2.41 37.75
C GLU A 34 -3.80 1.07 38.54
N GLY A 35 -4.15 -0.02 37.84
CA GLY A 35 -4.33 -1.35 38.43
C GLY A 35 -5.59 -1.53 39.29
N ILE A 36 -6.52 -0.57 39.29
CA ILE A 36 -7.79 -0.65 40.03
C ILE A 36 -8.95 -0.85 39.05
N ALA A 37 -9.60 -2.01 39.17
CA ALA A 37 -10.76 -2.37 38.36
C ALA A 37 -11.95 -1.41 38.57
N ARG A 38 -12.63 -1.11 37.46
CA ARG A 38 -13.94 -0.47 37.45
C ARG A 38 -14.93 -1.32 38.25
N VAL A 39 -15.71 -0.67 39.11
CA VAL A 39 -16.85 -1.29 39.77
C VAL A 39 -18.10 -0.73 39.14
N ASP A 40 -18.93 -1.58 38.54
CA ASP A 40 -20.15 -1.14 37.86
C ASP A 40 -21.14 -0.41 38.81
N GLY A 41 -22.05 0.37 38.23
CA GLY A 41 -23.00 1.20 38.99
C GLY A 41 -23.92 0.41 39.92
N ALA A 42 -24.34 -0.79 39.52
CA ALA A 42 -25.20 -1.64 40.34
C ALA A 42 -24.43 -2.18 41.56
N ARG A 43 -23.19 -2.62 41.35
CA ARG A 43 -22.31 -3.07 42.42
C ARG A 43 -21.90 -1.92 43.34
N LEU A 44 -21.63 -0.73 42.81
CA LEU A 44 -21.40 0.48 43.62
C LEU A 44 -22.60 0.80 44.52
N ARG A 45 -23.83 0.60 44.03
CA ARG A 45 -25.06 0.74 44.82
C ARG A 45 -25.12 -0.25 45.98
N GLU A 46 -24.83 -1.52 45.73
CA GLU A 46 -24.76 -2.53 46.79
C GLU A 46 -23.68 -2.20 47.84
N LEU A 47 -22.48 -1.75 47.41
CA LEU A 47 -21.39 -1.36 48.31
C LEU A 47 -21.73 -0.11 49.15
N CYS A 48 -22.47 0.83 48.57
CA CYS A 48 -22.87 2.08 49.21
C CYS A 48 -24.07 1.90 50.15
N PHE A 49 -25.04 1.06 49.76
CA PHE A 49 -26.30 0.82 50.45
C PHE A 49 -26.50 -0.68 50.76
N PRO A 50 -25.60 -1.29 51.55
CA PRO A 50 -25.68 -2.72 51.84
C PRO A 50 -26.93 -3.10 52.64
N ASP A 51 -27.59 -2.15 53.30
CA ASP A 51 -28.83 -2.36 54.05
C ASP A 51 -30.01 -2.72 53.12
N ASP A 52 -29.94 -2.37 51.84
CA ASP A 52 -30.94 -2.71 50.83
C ASP A 52 -30.82 -4.18 50.35
N ILE A 53 -29.77 -4.89 50.77
CA ILE A 53 -29.56 -6.30 50.42
C ILE A 53 -30.35 -7.18 51.40
N GLU A 54 -31.36 -7.88 50.88
CA GLU A 54 -32.23 -8.78 51.67
C GLU A 54 -31.46 -9.95 52.28
N ASP A 55 -30.57 -10.59 51.50
CA ASP A 55 -29.76 -11.71 51.96
C ASP A 55 -28.72 -11.27 53.02
N PRO A 56 -28.82 -11.76 54.27
CA PRO A 56 -27.92 -11.39 55.35
C PRO A 56 -26.46 -11.77 55.10
N ASP A 57 -26.18 -12.88 54.40
CA ASP A 57 -24.81 -13.34 54.18
C ASP A 57 -24.14 -12.55 53.05
N LYS A 58 -24.86 -12.31 51.94
CA LYS A 58 -24.41 -11.39 50.88
C LYS A 58 -24.17 -9.98 51.45
N ARG A 59 -25.07 -9.47 52.29
CA ARG A 59 -24.90 -8.17 52.96
C ARG A 59 -23.64 -8.12 53.81
N ARG A 60 -23.39 -9.13 54.66
CA ARG A 60 -22.16 -9.19 55.48
C ARG A 60 -20.90 -9.20 54.61
N SER A 61 -20.91 -9.98 53.54
CA SER A 61 -19.80 -10.03 52.56
C SER A 61 -19.57 -8.68 51.89
N THR A 62 -20.63 -8.05 51.36
CA THR A 62 -20.58 -6.72 50.74
C THR A 62 -20.10 -5.64 51.71
N VAL A 63 -20.50 -5.67 52.98
CA VAL A 63 -19.99 -4.75 54.01
C VAL A 63 -18.49 -4.95 54.26
N ALA A 64 -18.03 -6.20 54.33
CA ALA A 64 -16.62 -6.51 54.51
C ALA A 64 -15.78 -6.03 53.31
N GLU A 65 -16.26 -6.23 52.10
CA GLU A 65 -15.63 -5.77 50.86
C GLU A 65 -15.60 -4.24 50.77
N ALA A 66 -16.73 -3.57 51.00
CA ALA A 66 -16.82 -2.11 51.02
C ALA A 66 -15.84 -1.51 52.05
N ARG A 67 -15.70 -2.14 53.22
CA ARG A 67 -14.70 -1.74 54.23
C ARG A 67 -13.26 -1.92 53.75
N LYS A 68 -12.98 -2.89 52.88
CA LYS A 68 -11.64 -3.11 52.29
C LYS A 68 -11.35 -2.05 51.21
N LEU A 69 -12.28 -1.84 50.28
CA LEU A 69 -12.14 -0.90 49.17
C LEU A 69 -12.08 0.55 49.65
N PHE A 70 -13.04 0.96 50.49
CA PHE A 70 -13.16 2.35 50.94
C PHE A 70 -12.09 2.79 51.96
N LYS A 71 -11.08 1.97 52.23
CA LYS A 71 -9.89 2.35 53.02
C LYS A 71 -8.81 3.04 52.17
N LYS A 72 -8.85 2.88 50.85
CA LYS A 72 -7.81 3.37 49.93
C LYS A 72 -8.31 4.60 49.19
N LYS A 73 -7.55 5.70 49.18
CA LYS A 73 -7.93 6.92 48.45
C LYS A 73 -7.79 6.73 46.94
N GLU A 74 -6.84 5.90 46.53
CA GLU A 74 -6.52 5.51 45.17
C GLU A 74 -7.74 4.85 44.52
N TRP A 75 -8.51 4.06 45.28
CA TRP A 75 -9.73 3.45 44.76
C TRP A 75 -10.79 4.50 44.38
N PHE A 76 -10.98 5.54 45.21
CA PHE A 76 -11.88 6.64 44.86
C PHE A 76 -11.37 7.44 43.65
N LYS A 77 -10.05 7.58 43.50
CA LYS A 77 -9.43 8.24 42.34
C LYS A 77 -9.78 7.47 41.06
N ALA A 78 -9.56 6.16 41.05
CA ALA A 78 -9.87 5.31 39.91
C ALA A 78 -11.37 5.36 39.55
N GLN A 79 -12.27 5.18 40.52
CA GLN A 79 -13.71 5.29 40.23
C GLN A 79 -14.11 6.70 39.76
N SER A 80 -13.44 7.75 40.25
CA SER A 80 -13.68 9.11 39.75
C SER A 80 -13.31 9.30 38.29
N MET A 81 -12.29 8.58 37.79
CA MET A 81 -11.90 8.63 36.38
C MET A 81 -12.93 7.94 35.48
N PHE A 82 -13.52 6.84 35.92
CA PHE A 82 -14.53 6.11 35.14
C PHE A 82 -15.86 6.86 35.03
N TYR A 83 -16.30 7.51 36.11
CA TYR A 83 -17.62 8.12 36.21
C TYR A 83 -17.59 9.66 36.16
N ASP A 84 -16.43 10.27 35.89
CA ASP A 84 -16.21 11.73 35.94
C ASP A 84 -16.73 12.34 37.25
N LEU A 85 -16.47 11.63 38.36
CA LEU A 85 -16.90 12.09 39.67
C LEU A 85 -16.04 13.30 40.03
N ARG A 86 -16.67 14.46 40.17
CA ARG A 86 -16.02 15.68 40.67
C ARG A 86 -15.78 15.58 42.19
N LEU A 87 -14.95 14.62 42.60
CA LEU A 87 -14.46 14.48 43.97
C LEU A 87 -13.44 15.59 44.26
N THR A 88 -13.93 16.82 44.36
CA THR A 88 -13.10 18.01 44.57
C THR A 88 -12.19 17.83 45.79
N HIS A 89 -10.93 18.25 45.65
CA HIS A 89 -9.94 18.22 46.72
C HIS A 89 -9.75 16.85 47.39
N MET A 90 -9.67 15.75 46.61
CA MET A 90 -9.39 14.39 47.12
C MET A 90 -8.24 14.30 48.13
N LYS A 91 -7.19 15.12 47.96
CA LYS A 91 -6.07 15.20 48.89
C LYS A 91 -6.50 15.69 50.27
N MET A 92 -7.41 16.66 50.34
CA MET A 92 -7.88 17.29 51.58
C MET A 92 -9.05 16.56 52.23
N LYS A 93 -9.89 15.86 51.44
CA LYS A 93 -11.05 15.14 51.99
C LYS A 93 -10.64 13.94 52.84
N THR A 94 -11.39 13.71 53.91
CA THR A 94 -11.29 12.48 54.71
C THR A 94 -11.93 11.31 53.95
N LEU A 95 -11.57 10.07 54.28
CA LEU A 95 -12.22 8.89 53.67
C LEU A 95 -13.72 8.88 53.92
N SER A 96 -14.18 9.33 55.08
CA SER A 96 -15.61 9.46 55.38
C SER A 96 -16.31 10.47 54.47
N GLY A 97 -15.67 11.59 54.16
CA GLY A 97 -16.18 12.58 53.20
C GLY A 97 -16.27 12.01 51.78
N LEU A 98 -15.23 11.31 51.32
CA LEU A 98 -15.24 10.66 50.00
C LEU A 98 -16.33 9.59 49.89
N ARG A 99 -16.57 8.80 50.95
CA ARG A 99 -17.69 7.83 51.00
C ARG A 99 -19.05 8.50 50.93
N TYR A 100 -19.22 9.63 51.61
CA TYR A 100 -20.45 10.41 51.57
C TYR A 100 -20.73 10.93 50.16
N ASP A 101 -19.73 11.57 49.54
CA ASP A 101 -19.86 12.09 48.16
C ASP A 101 -20.21 10.97 47.17
N LEU A 102 -19.51 9.83 47.26
CA LEU A 102 -19.79 8.67 46.41
C LEU A 102 -21.22 8.16 46.60
N ARG A 103 -21.69 8.03 47.85
CA ARG A 103 -23.07 7.62 48.16
C ARG A 103 -24.09 8.53 47.51
N GLU A 104 -23.90 9.85 47.60
CA GLU A 104 -24.81 10.82 46.97
C GLU A 104 -24.78 10.68 45.44
N MET A 105 -23.60 10.54 44.84
CA MET A 105 -23.46 10.35 43.39
C MET A 105 -24.16 9.07 42.92
N VAL A 106 -23.96 7.95 43.61
CA VAL A 106 -24.63 6.67 43.31
C VAL A 106 -26.15 6.79 43.49
N LYS A 107 -26.61 7.47 44.54
CA LYS A 107 -28.05 7.70 44.78
C LYS A 107 -28.70 8.53 43.67
N THR A 108 -27.99 9.49 43.11
CA THR A 108 -28.47 10.31 41.97
C THR A 108 -28.37 9.61 40.61
N GLY A 109 -27.81 8.40 40.55
CA GLY A 109 -27.64 7.64 39.31
C GLY A 109 -26.47 8.11 38.44
N LEU A 110 -25.59 8.97 38.95
CA LEU A 110 -24.41 9.44 38.20
C LEU A 110 -23.39 8.32 37.90
N CYS A 111 -23.44 7.23 38.68
CA CYS A 111 -22.59 6.05 38.47
C CYS A 111 -23.27 4.96 37.61
N ASP A 112 -24.49 5.19 37.12
CA ASP A 112 -25.22 4.19 36.32
C ASP A 112 -24.69 4.11 34.87
N LYS A 113 -23.91 5.11 34.42
CA LYS A 113 -23.26 5.15 33.11
C LYS A 113 -21.83 5.65 33.22
N LEU A 114 -20.94 5.14 32.37
CA LEU A 114 -19.59 5.67 32.26
C LEU A 114 -19.59 7.13 31.83
N ALA A 115 -18.56 7.86 32.25
CA ALA A 115 -18.27 9.15 31.66
C ALA A 115 -17.95 8.97 30.18
N LYS A 116 -18.33 9.94 29.33
CA LYS A 116 -18.16 9.86 27.87
C LYS A 116 -16.74 9.47 27.44
N ARG A 117 -15.71 9.96 28.15
CA ARG A 117 -14.32 9.57 27.87
C ARG A 117 -14.05 8.11 28.23
N ALA A 118 -14.43 7.69 29.43
CA ALA A 118 -14.22 6.31 29.87
C ALA A 118 -15.01 5.31 29.02
N ASP A 119 -16.20 5.69 28.55
CA ASP A 119 -17.05 4.90 27.65
C ASP A 119 -16.34 4.62 26.31
N VAL A 120 -15.80 5.67 25.68
CA VAL A 120 -15.00 5.54 24.45
C VAL A 120 -13.76 4.67 24.66
N ILE A 121 -13.10 4.82 25.82
CA ILE A 121 -11.94 4.00 26.18
C ILE A 121 -12.35 2.53 26.35
N ASP A 122 -13.40 2.25 27.12
CA ASP A 122 -13.94 0.90 27.36
C ASP A 122 -14.28 0.20 26.04
N SER A 123 -15.03 0.87 25.16
CA SER A 123 -15.37 0.35 23.82
C SER A 123 -14.14 0.10 22.95
N ALA A 124 -13.14 0.99 22.98
CA ALA A 124 -11.92 0.81 22.20
C ALA A 124 -11.10 -0.40 22.68
N PHE A 125 -11.02 -0.63 24.00
CA PHE A 125 -10.38 -1.81 24.56
C PHE A 125 -11.17 -3.09 24.28
N GLU A 126 -12.50 -3.07 24.43
CA GLU A 126 -13.37 -4.20 24.06
C GLU A 126 -13.22 -4.59 22.59
N ASP A 127 -13.20 -3.61 21.69
CA ASP A 127 -12.99 -3.82 20.27
C ASP A 127 -11.61 -4.40 19.98
N ALA A 128 -10.55 -3.85 20.60
CA ALA A 128 -9.19 -4.35 20.44
C ALA A 128 -9.04 -5.78 20.94
N GLU A 129 -9.67 -6.12 22.07
CA GLU A 129 -9.66 -7.46 22.64
C GLU A 129 -10.47 -8.45 21.78
N ARG A 130 -11.61 -8.02 21.23
CA ARG A 130 -12.37 -8.83 20.27
C ARG A 130 -11.56 -9.14 19.01
N MET A 131 -10.94 -8.12 18.41
CA MET A 131 -10.08 -8.29 17.23
C MET A 131 -8.87 -9.17 17.55
N ARG A 132 -8.27 -9.02 18.73
CA ARG A 132 -7.19 -9.90 19.20
C ARG A 132 -7.63 -11.36 19.24
N ARG A 133 -8.80 -11.66 19.82
CA ARG A 133 -9.33 -13.04 19.89
C ARG A 133 -9.63 -13.63 18.52
N GLU A 134 -10.17 -12.83 17.60
CA GLU A 134 -10.41 -13.25 16.21
C GLU A 134 -9.08 -13.59 15.52
N LYS A 135 -8.08 -12.71 15.65
CA LYS A 135 -6.72 -12.95 15.14
C LYS A 135 -6.08 -14.19 15.76
N GLU A 136 -6.22 -14.38 17.06
CA GLU A 136 -5.70 -15.53 17.79
C GLU A 136 -6.36 -16.83 17.32
N SER A 137 -7.67 -16.81 17.05
CA SER A 137 -8.38 -17.96 16.48
C SER A 137 -7.79 -18.36 15.13
N ILE A 138 -7.60 -17.40 14.21
CA ILE A 138 -7.00 -17.65 12.89
C ILE A 138 -5.54 -18.11 13.03
N PHE A 139 -4.79 -17.47 13.92
CA PHE A 139 -3.39 -17.82 14.20
C PHE A 139 -3.23 -19.28 14.67
N LEU A 140 -4.18 -19.78 15.46
CA LEU A 140 -4.17 -21.17 15.94
C LEU A 140 -4.53 -22.19 14.84
N GLU A 141 -5.20 -21.78 13.77
CA GLU A 141 -5.52 -22.66 12.63
C GLU A 141 -4.28 -22.98 11.77
N PHE A 142 -3.28 -22.12 11.76
CA PHE A 142 -2.02 -22.39 11.06
C PHE A 142 -1.21 -23.46 11.80
N SER A 143 -0.63 -24.41 11.04
CA SER A 143 0.28 -25.42 11.59
C SER A 143 1.75 -25.01 11.46
N ASP A 144 2.09 -24.21 10.45
CA ASP A 144 3.46 -23.81 10.14
C ASP A 144 3.89 -22.56 10.94
N PRO A 145 4.97 -22.64 11.75
CA PRO A 145 5.53 -21.50 12.45
C PRO A 145 5.91 -20.32 11.55
N THR A 146 6.38 -20.56 10.32
CA THR A 146 6.66 -19.49 9.35
C THR A 146 5.41 -18.68 9.05
N ILE A 147 4.31 -19.36 8.74
CA ILE A 147 3.04 -18.70 8.38
C ILE A 147 2.49 -17.95 9.59
N LYS A 148 2.60 -18.53 10.79
CA LYS A 148 2.23 -17.86 12.05
C LYS A 148 3.02 -16.58 12.27
N ALA A 149 4.34 -16.61 12.10
CA ALA A 149 5.21 -15.45 12.23
C ALA A 149 4.87 -14.37 11.19
N ALA A 150 4.60 -14.76 9.94
CA ALA A 150 4.21 -13.84 8.87
C ALA A 150 2.81 -13.23 9.07
N TRP A 151 1.90 -13.95 9.72
CA TRP A 151 0.54 -13.49 9.99
C TRP A 151 0.50 -12.40 11.07
N ASP A 152 1.10 -12.67 12.23
CA ASP A 152 1.14 -11.73 13.35
C ASP A 152 2.33 -12.06 14.25
N ILE A 153 3.42 -11.29 14.12
CA ILE A 153 4.67 -11.52 14.85
C ILE A 153 4.52 -11.34 16.37
N ASP A 154 3.60 -10.47 16.81
CA ASP A 154 3.30 -10.25 18.22
C ASP A 154 2.64 -11.51 18.82
N LEU A 155 1.65 -12.10 18.14
CA LEU A 155 1.05 -13.37 18.56
C LEU A 155 2.03 -14.55 18.44
N PHE A 156 2.89 -14.56 17.42
CA PHE A 156 3.96 -15.55 17.30
C PHE A 156 4.90 -15.51 18.50
N LYS A 157 5.33 -14.30 18.90
CA LYS A 157 6.13 -14.06 20.10
C LYS A 157 5.46 -14.61 21.35
N GLU A 158 4.21 -14.24 21.57
CA GLU A 158 3.43 -14.65 22.73
C GLU A 158 3.23 -16.17 22.78
N HIS A 159 2.93 -16.80 21.65
CA HIS A 159 2.60 -18.23 21.60
C HIS A 159 3.82 -19.14 21.78
N PHE A 160 4.97 -18.76 21.24
CA PHE A 160 6.14 -19.65 21.21
C PHE A 160 7.19 -19.32 22.29
N PHE A 161 7.25 -18.10 22.79
CA PHE A 161 8.35 -17.68 23.66
C PHE A 161 7.92 -17.08 24.99
N LEU A 162 6.65 -16.73 25.16
CA LEU A 162 6.16 -16.12 26.40
C LEU A 162 5.18 -17.03 27.13
N LYS A 163 5.19 -16.94 28.46
CA LYS A 163 4.17 -17.51 29.33
C LYS A 163 3.77 -16.46 30.35
N ASP A 164 2.48 -16.15 30.41
CA ASP A 164 1.95 -15.09 31.27
C ASP A 164 2.63 -13.72 31.01
N GLY A 165 3.07 -13.47 29.78
CA GLY A 165 3.75 -12.25 29.34
C GLY A 165 5.26 -12.21 29.62
N GLU A 166 5.82 -13.23 30.25
CA GLU A 166 7.25 -13.32 30.59
C GLU A 166 7.96 -14.33 29.69
N PRO A 167 9.24 -14.12 29.32
CA PRO A 167 10.04 -15.10 28.60
C PRO A 167 10.12 -16.45 29.35
N ASP A 168 9.71 -17.55 28.70
CA ASP A 168 9.75 -18.89 29.31
C ASP A 168 10.33 -19.94 28.33
N PRO A 169 11.57 -20.40 28.56
CA PRO A 169 12.21 -21.45 27.76
C PRO A 169 11.46 -22.77 27.68
N ASN A 170 10.52 -23.03 28.60
CA ASN A 170 9.75 -24.27 28.62
C ASN A 170 8.56 -24.27 27.64
N VAL A 171 8.18 -23.10 27.10
CA VAL A 171 7.08 -23.01 26.11
C VAL A 171 7.50 -23.69 24.81
N THR A 172 8.65 -23.28 24.28
CA THR A 172 9.28 -23.90 23.11
C THR A 172 10.76 -24.16 23.39
N PRO A 173 11.10 -25.33 23.94
CA PRO A 173 12.50 -25.62 24.32
C PRO A 173 13.40 -25.84 23.10
N GLU A 174 12.86 -26.36 22.00
CA GLU A 174 13.62 -26.64 20.78
C GLU A 174 13.66 -25.41 19.85
N PRO A 175 14.75 -25.18 19.09
CA PRO A 175 14.81 -24.07 18.14
C PRO A 175 13.76 -24.19 17.03
N ILE A 176 13.06 -23.09 16.75
CA ILE A 176 12.11 -22.96 15.64
C ILE A 176 12.85 -22.52 14.39
N VAL A 177 12.59 -23.20 13.26
CA VAL A 177 13.11 -22.82 11.95
C VAL A 177 11.98 -22.18 11.14
N LEU A 178 12.23 -20.97 10.67
CA LEU A 178 11.34 -20.20 9.81
C LEU A 178 11.92 -20.20 8.40
N HIS A 179 11.29 -20.93 7.48
CA HIS A 179 11.68 -21.02 6.07
C HIS A 179 11.04 -19.93 5.20
N ASP A 180 11.64 -19.65 4.05
CA ASP A 180 11.07 -18.80 3.00
C ASP A 180 10.55 -17.44 3.50
N ILE A 181 11.26 -16.85 4.47
CA ILE A 181 10.83 -15.60 5.13
C ILE A 181 10.77 -14.45 4.13
N ASP A 182 9.66 -13.71 4.10
CA ASP A 182 9.59 -12.52 3.27
C ASP A 182 10.53 -11.40 3.80
N PRO A 183 10.93 -10.45 2.96
CA PRO A 183 11.87 -9.41 3.39
C PRO A 183 11.39 -8.55 4.56
N GLN A 184 10.08 -8.34 4.74
CA GLN A 184 9.57 -7.54 5.85
C GLN A 184 9.72 -8.29 7.17
N LEU A 185 9.27 -9.54 7.22
CA LEU A 185 9.41 -10.38 8.42
C LEU A 185 10.90 -10.59 8.79
N MET A 186 11.80 -10.61 7.81
CA MET A 186 13.25 -10.64 8.06
C MET A 186 13.76 -9.42 8.88
N PHE A 187 13.14 -8.26 8.73
CA PHE A 187 13.49 -7.06 9.53
C PHE A 187 12.81 -7.05 10.90
N GLU A 188 11.63 -7.66 11.02
CA GLU A 188 10.87 -7.70 12.26
C GLU A 188 11.41 -8.75 13.25
N ILE A 189 11.85 -9.93 12.77
CA ILE A 189 12.39 -11.01 13.61
C ILE A 189 13.56 -10.55 14.51
N PRO A 190 14.59 -9.84 14.04
CA PRO A 190 15.67 -9.36 14.90
C PRO A 190 15.16 -8.47 16.03
N SER A 191 14.22 -7.57 15.75
CA SER A 191 13.63 -6.68 16.77
C SER A 191 12.87 -7.49 17.82
N MET A 192 12.07 -8.47 17.39
CA MET A 192 11.36 -9.38 18.29
C MET A 192 12.32 -10.21 19.17
N VAL A 193 13.43 -10.71 18.61
CA VAL A 193 14.44 -11.47 19.36
C VAL A 193 15.17 -10.59 20.37
N GLU A 194 15.50 -9.34 20.01
CA GLU A 194 16.13 -8.38 20.91
C GLU A 194 15.23 -7.96 22.08
N GLU A 195 13.91 -8.00 21.91
CA GLU A 195 12.94 -7.72 22.98
C GLU A 195 12.82 -8.85 24.02
N ILE A 196 13.23 -10.08 23.70
CA ILE A 196 13.09 -11.25 24.57
C ILE A 196 14.44 -11.65 25.13
N ASP A 197 14.65 -11.39 26.41
CA ASP A 197 15.87 -11.77 27.11
C ASP A 197 16.13 -13.28 27.01
N GLY A 198 17.31 -13.64 26.48
CA GLY A 198 17.78 -15.03 26.35
C GLY A 198 17.45 -15.71 25.03
N LEU A 199 16.75 -15.04 24.11
CA LEU A 199 16.46 -15.59 22.79
C LEU A 199 17.64 -15.32 21.82
N TYR A 200 17.97 -16.29 20.98
CA TYR A 200 19.03 -16.22 19.97
C TYR A 200 18.48 -16.43 18.57
N LEU A 201 19.11 -15.74 17.61
CA LEU A 201 18.78 -15.79 16.19
C LEU A 201 19.99 -16.23 15.36
N ALA A 202 19.80 -17.19 14.48
CA ALA A 202 20.74 -17.53 13.41
C ALA A 202 20.06 -17.35 12.04
N PRO A 203 20.31 -16.24 11.32
CA PRO A 203 19.82 -16.07 9.96
C PRO A 203 20.62 -16.92 8.98
N GLY A 204 20.00 -17.33 7.87
CA GLY A 204 20.65 -18.09 6.82
C GLY A 204 19.96 -17.96 5.46
N LEU A 205 20.53 -18.64 4.47
CA LEU A 205 19.97 -18.73 3.11
C LEU A 205 19.85 -20.20 2.70
N LEU A 206 18.63 -20.66 2.49
CA LEU A 206 18.30 -21.99 1.99
C LEU A 206 17.81 -21.82 0.55
N ASN A 207 18.57 -22.33 -0.42
CA ASN A 207 18.22 -22.29 -1.85
C ASN A 207 18.13 -20.87 -2.42
N GLY A 208 18.88 -19.94 -1.83
CA GLY A 208 18.80 -18.51 -2.15
C GLY A 208 17.57 -17.81 -1.55
N LYS A 209 16.70 -18.55 -0.85
CA LYS A 209 15.62 -17.99 -0.05
C LYS A 209 16.09 -17.81 1.39
N PRO A 210 15.73 -16.72 2.06
CA PRO A 210 16.10 -16.52 3.45
C PRO A 210 15.36 -17.46 4.40
N PHE A 211 16.05 -17.85 5.46
CA PHE A 211 15.46 -18.54 6.60
C PHE A 211 16.08 -18.01 7.90
N ALA A 212 15.43 -18.29 9.02
CA ALA A 212 15.89 -17.91 10.34
C ALA A 212 15.69 -19.08 11.30
N VAL A 213 16.62 -19.24 12.23
CA VAL A 213 16.46 -20.15 13.37
C VAL A 213 16.40 -19.34 14.65
N ILE A 214 15.40 -19.58 15.47
CA ILE A 214 15.12 -18.84 16.72
C ILE A 214 15.05 -19.85 17.87
N GLY A 215 15.71 -19.57 18.99
CA GLY A 215 15.67 -20.47 20.16
C GLY A 215 16.46 -19.96 21.35
N TRP A 216 16.42 -20.70 22.47
CA TRP A 216 16.96 -20.26 23.76
C TRP A 216 18.43 -20.61 23.98
N ASP A 217 18.95 -21.64 23.32
CA ASP A 217 20.36 -22.01 23.39
C ASP A 217 21.10 -21.56 22.12
N ARG A 218 22.12 -20.74 22.32
CA ARG A 218 22.91 -20.15 21.24
C ARG A 218 23.58 -21.19 20.35
N GLU A 219 24.11 -22.25 20.95
CA GLU A 219 24.83 -23.29 20.20
C GLU A 219 23.83 -24.20 19.47
N GLU A 220 22.68 -24.53 20.06
CA GLU A 220 21.60 -25.26 19.38
C GLU A 220 21.05 -24.49 18.19
N VAL A 221 20.74 -23.19 18.34
CA VAL A 221 20.26 -22.34 17.25
C VAL A 221 21.26 -22.31 16.10
N LYS A 222 22.55 -22.14 16.41
CA LYS A 222 23.62 -22.15 15.42
C LYS A 222 23.78 -23.52 14.75
N ASN A 223 23.75 -24.61 15.51
CA ASN A 223 23.91 -25.97 15.01
C ASN A 223 22.73 -26.37 14.11
N THR A 224 21.50 -26.00 14.49
CA THR A 224 20.30 -26.18 13.67
C THR A 224 20.40 -25.38 12.38
N GLY A 225 20.85 -24.12 12.43
CA GLY A 225 21.10 -23.32 11.23
C GLY A 225 22.15 -23.94 10.30
N LEU A 226 23.21 -24.53 10.85
CA LEU A 226 24.21 -25.27 10.07
C LEU A 226 23.65 -26.57 9.49
N ALA A 227 22.84 -27.31 10.25
CA ALA A 227 22.21 -28.55 9.80
C ALA A 227 21.23 -28.31 8.65
N GLU A 228 20.41 -27.25 8.72
CA GLU A 228 19.51 -26.85 7.64
C GLU A 228 20.27 -26.50 6.36
N ASN A 229 21.36 -25.73 6.48
CA ASN A 229 22.24 -25.46 5.35
C ASN A 229 22.87 -26.74 4.78
N ALA A 230 23.23 -27.71 5.62
CA ALA A 230 23.87 -28.96 5.21
C ALA A 230 22.90 -29.93 4.50
N LYS A 231 21.64 -30.04 4.98
CA LYS A 231 20.59 -30.87 4.36
C LYS A 231 20.45 -30.57 2.87
N PHE A 232 20.59 -29.30 2.49
CA PHE A 232 20.50 -28.88 1.10
C PHE A 232 21.76 -29.15 0.28
N GLN A 233 22.96 -29.03 0.86
CA GLN A 233 24.20 -29.36 0.17
C GLN A 233 24.29 -30.86 -0.20
N SER A 234 23.60 -31.74 0.53
CA SER A 234 23.56 -33.18 0.29
C SER A 234 22.44 -33.68 -0.64
N GLY A 235 21.49 -32.82 -1.04
CA GLY A 235 20.48 -33.19 -2.04
C GLY A 235 21.10 -33.31 -3.44
N PRO A 236 20.64 -34.23 -4.32
CA PRO A 236 21.13 -34.34 -5.69
C PRO A 236 21.00 -32.96 -6.34
N THR A 237 22.16 -32.40 -6.62
CA THR A 237 22.34 -31.00 -6.94
C THR A 237 21.80 -30.76 -8.34
N SER A 238 20.49 -30.57 -8.45
CA SER A 238 19.89 -29.75 -9.53
C SER A 238 20.39 -28.34 -9.31
N SER A 239 21.66 -28.14 -9.64
CA SER A 239 22.41 -26.90 -9.62
C SER A 239 21.88 -25.96 -10.69
N SER A 240 20.60 -25.59 -10.59
CA SER A 240 20.18 -24.27 -11.03
C SER A 240 20.84 -23.30 -10.07
N LYS A 241 22.08 -22.92 -10.39
CA LYS A 241 22.72 -21.75 -9.80
C LYS A 241 21.78 -20.59 -10.10
N TYR A 242 20.92 -20.25 -9.15
CA TYR A 242 20.21 -18.97 -9.16
C TYR A 242 21.27 -17.89 -8.90
N VAL A 243 22.04 -17.60 -9.94
CA VAL A 243 22.68 -16.31 -10.11
C VAL A 243 21.50 -15.39 -10.41
N PRO A 244 21.09 -14.47 -9.50
CA PRO A 244 20.13 -13.44 -9.90
C PRO A 244 20.74 -12.81 -11.14
N PRO A 245 20.06 -12.85 -12.30
CA PRO A 245 20.70 -12.49 -13.55
C PRO A 245 21.12 -11.02 -13.39
N LYS A 246 22.41 -10.77 -13.18
CA LYS A 246 22.99 -9.41 -13.14
C LYS A 246 23.04 -8.78 -14.54
N LYS A 247 22.74 -9.57 -15.57
CA LYS A 247 22.80 -9.20 -16.99
C LYS A 247 21.64 -8.35 -17.54
N PRO A 248 20.36 -8.49 -17.11
CA PRO A 248 19.24 -7.85 -17.80
C PRO A 248 19.33 -6.32 -17.76
N TRP A 249 19.66 -5.72 -16.60
CA TRP A 249 19.73 -4.26 -16.50
C TRP A 249 20.95 -3.68 -17.22
N GLN A 250 22.10 -4.34 -17.10
CA GLN A 250 23.31 -3.88 -17.78
C GLN A 250 23.15 -3.95 -19.30
N GLN A 251 22.57 -5.04 -19.81
CA GLN A 251 22.23 -5.23 -21.21
C GLN A 251 21.19 -4.19 -21.67
N ALA A 252 20.13 -3.96 -20.91
CA ALA A 252 19.13 -2.92 -21.20
C ALA A 252 19.75 -1.52 -21.31
N MET A 253 20.77 -1.21 -20.47
CA MET A 253 21.51 0.05 -20.55
C MET A 253 22.54 0.09 -21.68
N ASP A 254 23.05 -1.06 -22.13
CA ASP A 254 23.84 -1.16 -23.37
C ASP A 254 22.95 -0.84 -24.58
N ASP A 255 21.73 -1.37 -24.63
CA ASP A 255 20.74 -1.09 -25.67
C ASP A 255 20.33 0.39 -25.69
N HIS A 256 20.11 1.00 -24.51
CA HIS A 256 19.85 2.44 -24.42
C HIS A 256 21.04 3.27 -24.94
N ARG A 257 22.27 2.91 -24.58
CA ARG A 257 23.47 3.59 -25.09
C ARG A 257 23.60 3.48 -26.60
N LYS A 258 23.32 2.31 -27.16
CA LYS A 258 23.29 2.08 -28.60
C LYS A 258 22.24 2.96 -29.28
N TYR A 259 21.04 3.04 -28.72
CA TYR A 259 19.98 3.94 -29.20
C TYR A 259 20.42 5.41 -29.19
N LEU A 260 21.07 5.88 -28.13
CA LEU A 260 21.58 7.25 -28.06
C LEU A 260 22.62 7.54 -29.14
N SER A 261 23.55 6.62 -29.42
CA SER A 261 24.53 6.79 -30.50
C SER A 261 23.86 6.88 -31.87
N GLU A 262 22.94 5.97 -32.18
CA GLU A 262 22.22 5.97 -33.47
C GLU A 262 21.34 7.22 -33.64
N SER A 263 20.69 7.66 -32.55
CA SER A 263 19.86 8.86 -32.58
C SER A 263 20.68 10.15 -32.71
N ALA A 264 21.88 10.21 -32.12
CA ALA A 264 22.78 11.36 -32.26
C ALA A 264 23.29 11.47 -33.70
N GLU A 265 23.71 10.35 -34.30
CA GLU A 265 24.12 10.30 -35.71
C GLU A 265 22.98 10.72 -36.65
N ALA A 266 21.74 10.26 -36.39
CA ALA A 266 20.57 10.66 -37.16
C ALA A 266 20.22 12.15 -36.98
N ALA A 267 20.42 12.71 -35.78
CA ALA A 267 20.20 14.13 -35.50
C ALA A 267 21.26 15.00 -36.19
N GLU A 268 22.53 14.62 -36.14
CA GLU A 268 23.62 15.30 -36.85
C GLU A 268 23.44 15.24 -38.37
N ALA A 269 22.96 14.11 -38.91
CA ALA A 269 22.63 14.00 -40.34
C ALA A 269 21.52 14.98 -40.75
N ARG A 270 20.48 15.17 -39.92
CA ARG A 270 19.41 16.15 -40.16
C ARG A 270 19.88 17.59 -40.02
N LEU A 271 20.75 17.88 -39.07
CA LEU A 271 21.34 19.22 -38.88
C LEU A 271 22.26 19.64 -40.03
N LYS A 272 22.81 18.69 -40.80
CA LYS A 272 23.56 19.00 -42.03
C LYS A 272 22.65 19.37 -43.20
N GLU A 273 21.35 19.15 -43.09
CA GLU A 273 20.38 19.37 -44.18
C GLU A 273 19.50 20.63 -43.95
N GLU A 274 19.36 21.11 -42.71
CA GLU A 274 18.63 22.33 -42.36
C GLU A 274 19.57 23.37 -41.72
N ASP A 275 19.76 24.49 -42.41
CA ASP A 275 20.63 25.61 -42.01
C ASP A 275 20.36 26.10 -40.58
N ILE A 276 21.46 26.35 -39.87
CA ILE A 276 21.61 26.70 -38.46
C ILE A 276 20.74 27.91 -38.08
N LEU A 277 19.58 27.66 -37.47
CA LEU A 277 18.80 28.66 -36.75
C LEU A 277 18.57 28.18 -35.31
N GLU A 278 18.87 29.07 -34.37
CA GLU A 278 18.86 28.95 -32.90
C GLU A 278 18.07 27.77 -32.33
N PHE A 279 18.75 26.98 -31.49
CA PHE A 279 18.20 25.86 -30.72
C PHE A 279 17.22 26.38 -29.65
N THR A 280 16.06 26.86 -30.08
CA THR A 280 14.94 27.09 -29.18
C THR A 280 14.47 25.72 -28.69
N PRO A 281 14.29 25.52 -27.37
CA PRO A 281 13.77 24.27 -26.84
C PRO A 281 12.44 23.94 -27.52
N LYS A 282 12.45 22.97 -28.42
CA LYS A 282 11.24 22.53 -29.11
C LYS A 282 10.25 22.02 -28.05
N GLU A 283 9.03 22.56 -28.06
CA GLU A 283 7.92 22.04 -27.26
C GLU A 283 7.78 20.53 -27.51
N MET A 284 7.61 19.75 -26.44
CA MET A 284 7.40 18.31 -26.56
C MET A 284 6.06 18.04 -27.26
N LEU A 285 6.10 17.26 -28.33
CA LEU A 285 4.91 16.71 -28.95
C LEU A 285 4.60 15.34 -28.33
N LEU A 286 3.32 14.97 -28.30
CA LEU A 286 2.91 13.69 -27.71
C LEU A 286 3.61 12.51 -28.41
N GLY A 287 3.75 12.59 -29.74
CA GLY A 287 4.46 11.58 -30.53
C GLY A 287 5.94 11.43 -30.20
N ASP A 288 6.56 12.38 -29.49
CA ASP A 288 7.97 12.28 -29.07
C ASP A 288 8.13 11.24 -27.94
N ALA A 289 7.07 10.95 -27.18
CA ALA A 289 7.05 9.93 -26.13
C ALA A 289 6.94 8.49 -26.65
N ILE A 290 6.54 8.29 -27.92
CA ILE A 290 6.38 6.95 -28.51
C ILE A 290 7.72 6.21 -28.53
N GLY A 291 7.72 4.94 -28.13
CA GLY A 291 8.90 4.06 -28.13
C GLY A 291 8.83 2.97 -27.06
N SER A 292 9.83 2.09 -27.06
CA SER A 292 10.02 1.10 -26.00
C SER A 292 11.01 1.63 -24.96
N TYR A 293 10.67 1.48 -23.70
CA TYR A 293 11.45 1.92 -22.55
C TYR A 293 11.72 0.75 -21.61
N VAL A 294 12.91 0.77 -21.04
CA VAL A 294 13.25 -0.03 -19.86
C VAL A 294 13.09 0.85 -18.64
N VAL A 295 12.44 0.30 -17.61
CA VAL A 295 12.02 1.03 -16.41
C VAL A 295 12.69 0.43 -15.18
N LYS A 296 13.20 1.29 -14.32
CA LYS A 296 13.75 0.96 -13.00
C LYS A 296 12.85 1.55 -11.93
N CYS A 297 12.29 0.70 -11.07
CA CYS A 297 11.55 1.12 -9.88
C CYS A 297 12.20 0.46 -8.67
N PRO A 298 13.04 1.17 -7.89
CA PRO A 298 13.74 0.61 -6.73
C PRO A 298 12.78 -0.01 -5.71
N GLN A 299 11.63 0.61 -5.46
CA GLN A 299 10.62 0.13 -4.51
C GLN A 299 10.10 -1.25 -4.90
N LEU A 300 9.70 -1.42 -6.17
CA LEU A 300 9.27 -2.72 -6.68
C LEU A 300 10.42 -3.72 -6.75
N GLN A 301 11.64 -3.30 -7.13
CA GLN A 301 12.80 -4.20 -7.15
C GLN A 301 13.18 -4.71 -5.76
N MET A 302 13.06 -3.87 -4.72
CA MET A 302 13.35 -4.25 -3.34
C MET A 302 12.31 -5.23 -2.79
N LYS A 303 11.01 -4.97 -3.04
CA LYS A 303 9.93 -5.84 -2.55
C LYS A 303 9.77 -7.12 -3.37
N TYR A 304 9.98 -7.04 -4.68
CA TYR A 304 9.69 -8.10 -5.64
C TYR A 304 10.93 -8.54 -6.42
N ALA A 305 12.06 -8.69 -5.72
CA ALA A 305 13.36 -9.02 -6.32
C ALA A 305 13.33 -10.31 -7.20
N MET A 306 12.41 -11.24 -6.92
CA MET A 306 12.24 -12.49 -7.65
C MET A 306 11.68 -12.32 -9.08
N TYR A 307 11.00 -11.20 -9.40
CA TYR A 307 10.34 -10.98 -10.70
C TYR A 307 11.25 -10.32 -11.75
N GLY A 308 12.56 -10.26 -11.47
CA GLY A 308 13.56 -9.74 -12.39
C GLY A 308 13.92 -8.27 -12.18
N ALA A 309 15.03 -7.86 -12.77
CA ALA A 309 15.65 -6.55 -12.52
C ALA A 309 15.24 -5.45 -13.53
N VAL A 310 14.47 -5.76 -14.58
CA VAL A 310 14.14 -4.81 -15.67
C VAL A 310 12.65 -4.84 -15.92
N PHE A 311 12.02 -3.68 -15.85
CA PHE A 311 10.63 -3.50 -16.23
C PHE A 311 10.53 -2.90 -17.62
N HIS A 312 9.40 -3.09 -18.30
CA HIS A 312 9.20 -2.64 -19.67
C HIS A 312 7.96 -1.76 -19.79
N LEU A 313 8.07 -0.71 -20.61
CA LEU A 313 6.97 0.19 -20.97
C LEU A 313 7.05 0.48 -22.47
N ASN A 314 6.05 0.06 -23.22
CA ASN A 314 5.98 0.27 -24.67
C ASN A 314 4.90 1.27 -25.00
N ILE A 315 5.27 2.51 -25.32
CA ILE A 315 4.35 3.61 -25.61
C ILE A 315 4.09 3.69 -27.11
N GLN A 316 2.83 3.67 -27.51
CA GLN A 316 2.37 3.71 -28.90
C GLN A 316 1.15 4.62 -29.08
N ASP A 317 0.80 4.89 -30.35
CA ASP A 317 -0.46 5.54 -30.69
C ASP A 317 -1.64 4.65 -30.27
N HIS A 318 -2.73 5.24 -29.75
CA HIS A 318 -3.90 4.46 -29.32
C HIS A 318 -4.59 3.81 -30.55
N PRO A 319 -4.84 2.48 -30.53
CA PRO A 319 -5.54 1.79 -31.63
C PRO A 319 -6.92 2.40 -31.93
N GLY A 320 -7.28 2.47 -33.21
CA GLY A 320 -8.56 3.06 -33.67
C GLY A 320 -8.66 4.59 -33.53
N MET A 321 -7.63 5.22 -32.94
CA MET A 321 -7.58 6.63 -32.59
C MET A 321 -6.36 7.30 -33.24
N GLU A 322 -5.88 6.78 -34.38
CA GLU A 322 -4.78 7.38 -35.13
C GLU A 322 -5.10 8.83 -35.47
N GLY A 323 -4.40 9.76 -34.80
CA GLY A 323 -4.61 11.19 -34.98
C GLY A 323 -5.81 11.77 -34.22
N ARG A 324 -6.45 11.05 -33.27
CA ARG A 324 -7.28 11.72 -32.26
C ARG A 324 -6.38 12.45 -31.27
N ASP A 325 -6.75 13.70 -31.06
CA ASP A 325 -5.95 14.72 -30.44
C ASP A 325 -5.68 14.41 -28.95
N GLY A 326 -4.53 13.82 -28.62
CA GLY A 326 -3.93 13.94 -27.28
C GLY A 326 -3.92 12.71 -26.37
N LEU A 327 -4.06 11.48 -26.90
CA LEU A 327 -3.92 10.25 -26.11
C LEU A 327 -2.86 9.30 -26.69
N LEU A 328 -2.08 8.65 -25.83
CA LEU A 328 -1.26 7.48 -26.16
C LEU A 328 -1.72 6.28 -25.33
N THR A 329 -1.36 5.09 -25.79
CA THR A 329 -1.52 3.86 -25.03
C THR A 329 -0.14 3.26 -24.80
N ALA A 330 0.08 2.63 -23.67
CA ALA A 330 1.29 1.88 -23.41
C ALA A 330 1.00 0.51 -22.79
N SER A 331 1.70 -0.53 -23.23
CA SER A 331 1.74 -1.79 -22.48
C SER A 331 2.85 -1.72 -21.44
N MET A 332 2.55 -2.14 -20.22
CA MET A 332 3.48 -2.12 -19.10
C MET A 332 3.67 -3.52 -18.51
N SER A 333 4.90 -3.82 -18.13
CA SER A 333 5.28 -5.04 -17.43
C SER A 333 6.29 -4.70 -16.35
N PHE A 334 5.81 -4.57 -15.11
CA PHE A 334 6.56 -4.18 -13.92
C PHE A 334 6.88 -5.40 -13.04
N GLY A 335 7.09 -6.56 -13.67
CA GLY A 335 7.44 -7.81 -13.00
C GLY A 335 6.24 -8.50 -12.36
N VAL A 336 5.75 -7.94 -11.25
CA VAL A 336 4.61 -8.46 -10.48
C VAL A 336 3.27 -7.96 -11.02
N VAL A 337 3.26 -6.78 -11.65
CA VAL A 337 2.07 -6.20 -12.31
C VAL A 337 2.32 -6.09 -13.81
N SER A 338 1.32 -6.43 -14.62
CA SER A 338 1.30 -6.14 -16.05
C SER A 338 -0.02 -5.52 -16.45
N GLY A 339 -0.05 -4.68 -17.48
CA GLY A 339 -1.27 -3.97 -17.83
C GLY A 339 -1.13 -2.98 -18.98
N ILE A 340 -2.14 -2.12 -19.09
CA ILE A 340 -2.27 -1.09 -20.10
C ILE A 340 -2.35 0.28 -19.42
N MET A 341 -1.67 1.26 -19.99
CA MET A 341 -1.61 2.63 -19.52
C MET A 341 -2.10 3.59 -20.62
N LEU A 342 -2.94 4.56 -20.26
CA LEU A 342 -3.36 5.67 -21.10
C LEU A 342 -2.57 6.92 -20.70
N LEU A 343 -1.99 7.62 -21.66
CA LEU A 343 -1.16 8.81 -21.40
C LEU A 343 -1.69 10.05 -22.11
N SER A 344 -1.65 11.20 -21.43
CA SER A 344 -2.02 12.50 -22.01
C SER A 344 -1.30 13.67 -21.32
N PHE A 345 -1.18 14.79 -22.01
CA PHE A 345 -0.81 16.07 -21.39
C PHE A 345 -1.90 16.64 -20.47
N SER A 346 -3.14 16.14 -20.55
CA SER A 346 -4.32 16.68 -19.87
C SER A 346 -5.01 15.62 -19.02
N LYS A 347 -5.10 15.85 -17.70
CA LYS A 347 -5.88 15.00 -16.78
C LYS A 347 -7.33 14.88 -17.24
N ASP A 348 -7.97 15.97 -17.65
CA ASP A 348 -9.35 15.97 -18.16
C ASP A 348 -9.53 15.08 -19.39
N THR A 349 -8.50 14.97 -20.23
CA THR A 349 -8.53 14.09 -21.42
C THR A 349 -8.46 12.62 -20.99
N LEU A 350 -7.67 12.30 -19.95
CA LEU A 350 -7.64 10.96 -19.36
C LEU A 350 -8.96 10.59 -18.71
N ILE A 351 -9.57 11.49 -17.92
CA ILE A 351 -10.87 11.25 -17.28
C ILE A 351 -11.97 11.02 -18.33
N LYS A 352 -11.97 11.79 -19.42
CA LYS A 352 -12.91 11.58 -20.53
C LYS A 352 -12.69 10.25 -21.25
N ALA A 353 -11.42 9.85 -21.41
CA ALA A 353 -11.09 8.57 -22.02
C ALA A 353 -11.46 7.39 -21.12
N SER A 354 -11.22 7.49 -19.80
CA SER A 354 -11.57 6.43 -18.84
C SER A 354 -13.08 6.25 -18.71
N ASN A 355 -13.85 7.34 -18.70
CA ASN A 355 -15.32 7.25 -18.66
C ASN A 355 -15.88 6.64 -19.95
N GLY A 356 -15.23 6.88 -21.09
CA GLY A 356 -15.57 6.20 -22.35
C GLY A 356 -15.24 4.71 -22.30
N TRP A 357 -14.11 4.33 -21.71
CA TRP A 357 -13.75 2.93 -21.47
C TRP A 357 -14.73 2.23 -20.52
N ALA A 358 -15.17 2.87 -19.43
CA ALA A 358 -16.15 2.27 -18.52
C ALA A 358 -17.49 2.02 -19.20
N GLN A 359 -17.90 2.87 -20.16
CA GLN A 359 -19.15 2.73 -20.90
C GLN A 359 -19.14 1.65 -21.99
N GLU A 360 -17.98 1.32 -22.57
CA GLU A 360 -17.88 0.27 -23.62
C GLU A 360 -17.74 -1.15 -23.05
N PHE A 361 -17.44 -1.31 -21.74
CA PHE A 361 -17.10 -2.60 -21.12
C PHE A 361 -18.04 -3.08 -20.00
N LEU A 362 -19.10 -2.34 -19.65
CA LEU A 362 -20.02 -2.72 -18.56
C LEU A 362 -21.46 -2.88 -19.05
N ASP A 363 -21.95 -4.13 -19.05
CA ASP A 363 -23.35 -4.43 -18.73
C ASP A 363 -23.63 -3.89 -17.31
N GLU A 364 -24.80 -3.28 -17.09
CA GLU A 364 -25.13 -2.25 -16.08
C GLU A 364 -24.90 -2.53 -14.57
N ASP A 365 -24.23 -3.58 -14.13
CA ASP A 365 -24.30 -4.04 -12.74
C ASP A 365 -22.95 -4.19 -12.00
N GLU A 366 -22.03 -3.23 -12.04
CA GLU A 366 -21.02 -3.09 -10.97
C GLU A 366 -20.34 -1.70 -10.93
N TYR A 367 -20.50 -0.98 -9.81
CA TYR A 367 -19.91 0.33 -9.55
C TYR A 367 -18.40 0.20 -9.30
N SER A 368 -17.56 0.81 -10.15
CA SER A 368 -16.11 0.92 -9.94
C SER A 368 -15.78 2.15 -9.09
N ASP A 369 -15.27 1.91 -7.87
CA ASP A 369 -14.80 2.92 -6.90
C ASP A 369 -13.37 3.40 -7.22
N VAL A 370 -13.17 4.09 -8.34
CA VAL A 370 -11.88 4.74 -8.63
C VAL A 370 -11.81 6.11 -7.93
N PRO A 371 -10.77 6.40 -7.11
CA PRO A 371 -10.63 7.70 -6.47
C PRO A 371 -10.49 8.85 -7.49
N PRO A 372 -11.08 10.04 -7.23
CA PRO A 372 -11.06 11.15 -8.19
C PRO A 372 -9.65 11.67 -8.47
N LEU A 373 -9.30 11.85 -9.76
CA LEU A 373 -8.02 12.44 -10.22
C LEU A 373 -7.75 13.86 -9.71
N GLU A 374 -8.78 14.51 -9.16
CA GLU A 374 -8.76 15.88 -8.65
C GLU A 374 -7.95 16.01 -7.35
N ASN A 375 -7.71 14.91 -6.63
CA ASN A 375 -7.00 14.92 -5.33
C ASN A 375 -5.47 14.90 -5.44
N ILE A 376 -4.90 14.87 -6.64
CA ILE A 376 -3.44 15.00 -6.81
C ILE A 376 -3.11 16.50 -6.76
N GLU A 377 -2.77 16.99 -5.57
CA GLU A 377 -2.22 18.34 -5.40
C GLU A 377 -0.97 18.49 -6.30
N PRO A 378 -0.83 19.60 -7.06
CA PRO A 378 0.37 19.84 -7.83
C PRO A 378 1.55 19.95 -6.87
N TYR A 379 2.45 18.97 -6.91
CA TYR A 379 3.72 19.02 -6.18
C TYR A 379 4.53 20.21 -6.69
N ILE A 380 4.48 21.34 -5.97
CA ILE A 380 5.28 22.53 -6.25
C ILE A 380 6.69 22.20 -5.78
N VAL A 381 7.61 22.01 -6.72
CA VAL A 381 9.04 22.01 -6.41
C VAL A 381 9.39 23.42 -5.92
N GLU A 382 9.66 23.58 -4.62
CA GLU A 382 10.03 24.86 -4.03
C GLU A 382 11.22 25.47 -4.79
N ARG A 383 10.96 26.50 -5.61
CA ARG A 383 12.01 27.37 -6.12
C ARG A 383 12.33 28.45 -5.07
N PRO A 384 13.59 28.88 -4.96
CA PRO A 384 13.94 30.09 -4.23
C PRO A 384 13.20 31.29 -4.82
N LEU A 385 12.53 32.06 -3.96
CA LEU A 385 11.79 33.28 -4.29
C LEU A 385 12.71 34.31 -4.97
N GLU A 386 12.51 34.54 -6.26
CA GLU A 386 12.95 35.77 -6.92
C GLU A 386 11.80 36.78 -6.91
N ARG A 387 12.19 38.04 -6.70
CA ARG A 387 11.36 39.17 -6.30
C ARG A 387 10.32 39.55 -7.35
N ASP A 388 9.12 39.84 -6.86
CA ASP A 388 8.06 40.56 -7.57
C ASP A 388 8.52 41.97 -7.93
N ASP A 389 8.42 42.31 -9.22
CA ASP A 389 8.29 43.69 -9.68
C ASP A 389 7.00 43.80 -10.54
N ASP A 390 6.21 44.78 -10.14
CA ASP A 390 4.95 45.34 -10.64
C ASP A 390 4.67 45.27 -12.17
N ASP A 391 3.41 45.08 -12.58
CA ASP A 391 2.50 46.20 -12.93
C ASP A 391 1.24 45.80 -13.74
N ALA A 392 0.10 46.33 -13.28
CA ALA A 392 -1.04 46.92 -14.00
C ALA A 392 -1.80 46.21 -15.17
N ALA A 393 -2.97 45.65 -14.82
CA ALA A 393 -4.34 45.98 -15.33
C ALA A 393 -4.70 45.83 -16.86
N PRO A 394 -5.96 46.11 -17.30
CA PRO A 394 -7.14 45.25 -17.17
C PRO A 394 -7.92 44.99 -18.49
N GLU A 395 -8.91 44.08 -18.41
CA GLU A 395 -10.18 43.96 -19.17
C GLU A 395 -10.29 44.35 -20.67
N GLN A 396 -10.86 43.46 -21.50
CA GLN A 396 -12.25 43.62 -21.99
C GLN A 396 -12.76 42.44 -22.88
N PRO A 397 -14.10 42.27 -22.98
CA PRO A 397 -14.79 41.18 -23.68
C PRO A 397 -15.37 41.61 -25.04
N THR A 398 -15.41 40.71 -26.03
CA THR A 398 -16.41 40.67 -27.12
C THR A 398 -16.41 39.23 -27.67
N GLY A 399 -17.52 38.49 -27.83
CA GLY A 399 -18.77 38.85 -28.47
C GLY A 399 -18.71 38.42 -29.94
N LYS A 400 -19.35 37.30 -30.32
CA LYS A 400 -20.22 37.14 -31.51
C LYS A 400 -20.49 35.67 -31.85
N SER A 401 -21.78 35.35 -31.75
CA SER A 401 -22.41 34.20 -32.39
C SER A 401 -22.31 34.30 -33.92
N ARG A 402 -22.05 33.17 -34.57
CA ARG A 402 -22.31 33.02 -36.02
C ARG A 402 -22.78 31.61 -36.34
N LYS A 403 -24.06 31.53 -36.70
CA LYS A 403 -24.69 30.51 -37.56
C LYS A 403 -23.83 30.27 -38.82
N ARG A 404 -23.71 29.00 -39.22
CA ARG A 404 -23.61 28.50 -40.60
C ARG A 404 -23.72 26.96 -40.55
N SER A 405 -24.86 26.41 -40.94
CA SER A 405 -25.24 25.97 -42.29
C SER A 405 -24.74 24.56 -42.61
N ALA A 406 -25.68 23.63 -42.62
CA ALA A 406 -25.56 22.29 -43.17
C ALA A 406 -25.57 22.34 -44.71
N ALA A 407 -24.65 21.61 -45.34
CA ALA A 407 -24.83 20.87 -46.59
C ALA A 407 -23.47 20.36 -47.07
N ALA A 408 -23.35 19.04 -47.26
CA ALA A 408 -22.83 18.38 -48.46
C ALA A 408 -22.26 17.00 -48.09
N LEU A 409 -23.08 15.97 -48.31
CA LEU A 409 -22.63 14.59 -48.49
C LEU A 409 -21.78 14.52 -49.77
N GLY A 410 -20.55 14.04 -49.62
CA GLY A 410 -19.67 13.70 -50.72
C GLY A 410 -18.59 12.77 -50.21
N SER A 411 -18.77 11.48 -50.44
CA SER A 411 -17.80 10.42 -50.20
C SER A 411 -16.57 10.64 -51.08
N LYS A 412 -15.50 11.17 -50.48
CA LYS A 412 -14.15 11.17 -51.05
C LYS A 412 -13.24 10.38 -50.12
N ALA A 413 -12.54 9.42 -50.70
CA ALA A 413 -11.49 8.63 -50.05
C ALA A 413 -10.57 9.54 -49.24
N ARG A 414 -10.51 9.29 -47.92
CA ARG A 414 -9.67 10.04 -46.98
C ARG A 414 -8.21 9.83 -47.35
N ARG A 415 -7.57 10.87 -47.89
CA ARG A 415 -6.11 10.99 -47.79
C ARG A 415 -5.73 10.98 -46.31
N PRO A 416 -4.63 10.34 -45.90
CA PRO A 416 -4.16 10.36 -44.51
C PRO A 416 -4.04 11.81 -44.07
N GLN A 417 -4.85 12.20 -43.07
CA GLN A 417 -4.80 13.54 -42.51
C GLN A 417 -3.43 13.71 -41.84
N THR A 418 -2.69 14.72 -42.30
CA THR A 418 -1.47 15.13 -41.62
C THR A 418 -1.80 15.51 -40.18
N ARG A 419 -1.06 14.92 -39.23
CA ARG A 419 -1.22 15.11 -37.77
C ARG A 419 -1.41 16.61 -37.46
N LYS A 420 -2.54 16.97 -36.83
CA LYS A 420 -2.66 18.31 -36.25
C LYS A 420 -1.70 18.37 -35.06
N LYS A 421 -0.68 19.23 -35.15
CA LYS A 421 0.31 19.45 -34.10
C LYS A 421 -0.39 20.08 -32.90
N ARG A 422 -0.87 19.27 -31.95
CA ARG A 422 -1.41 19.77 -30.70
C ARG A 422 -0.25 20.16 -29.80
N LYS A 423 -0.20 21.44 -29.45
CA LYS A 423 0.79 22.00 -28.52
C LYS A 423 0.47 21.54 -27.09
N PRO A 424 1.46 21.53 -26.17
CA PRO A 424 1.22 21.34 -24.74
C PRO A 424 0.16 22.34 -24.23
N ASN A 425 -0.51 22.00 -23.14
CA ASN A 425 -1.39 22.97 -22.48
C ASN A 425 -0.56 24.19 -22.06
N SER A 426 -1.08 25.42 -22.20
CA SER A 426 -0.32 26.66 -21.95
C SER A 426 0.19 26.78 -20.51
N ARG A 427 -0.38 26.02 -19.57
CA ARG A 427 0.13 25.87 -18.20
C ARG A 427 1.42 25.04 -18.11
N GLN A 428 1.67 24.09 -19.02
CA GLN A 428 2.91 23.30 -19.05
C GLN A 428 4.06 24.04 -19.74
N THR A 429 3.76 24.98 -20.63
CA THR A 429 4.77 25.78 -21.33
C THR A 429 5.51 26.77 -20.40
N PHE A 430 4.96 27.12 -19.24
CA PHE A 430 5.55 28.11 -18.33
C PHE A 430 6.70 27.56 -17.48
N GLU A 431 6.81 26.24 -17.29
CA GLU A 431 7.79 25.63 -16.39
C GLU A 431 8.85 24.76 -17.10
N GLY A 432 8.74 24.58 -18.42
CA GLY A 432 9.59 23.63 -19.15
C GLY A 432 9.32 22.16 -18.81
N CYS A 433 8.26 21.89 -18.02
CA CYS A 433 7.87 20.57 -17.57
C CYS A 433 7.25 19.75 -18.71
N ARG A 434 7.97 18.71 -19.15
CA ARG A 434 7.55 17.74 -20.18
C ARG A 434 6.78 16.57 -19.55
N ARG A 435 5.71 16.93 -18.82
CA ARG A 435 4.92 16.01 -18.02
C ARG A 435 3.79 15.36 -18.83
N LEU A 436 3.76 14.03 -18.86
CA LEU A 436 2.59 13.25 -19.26
C LEU A 436 1.91 12.69 -18.02
N TYR A 437 0.61 12.89 -17.88
CA TYR A 437 -0.19 12.18 -16.91
C TYR A 437 -0.58 10.82 -17.47
N PHE A 438 -0.85 9.86 -16.60
CA PHE A 438 -1.38 8.58 -17.02
C PHE A 438 -2.40 7.99 -16.06
N LEU A 439 -3.25 7.14 -16.62
CA LEU A 439 -4.10 6.16 -15.94
C LEU A 439 -3.63 4.77 -16.38
N TRP A 440 -3.61 3.79 -15.49
CA TRP A 440 -3.31 2.41 -15.89
C TRP A 440 -4.23 1.42 -15.20
N LYS A 441 -4.46 0.32 -15.91
CA LYS A 441 -5.19 -0.85 -15.43
C LYS A 441 -4.34 -2.08 -15.72
N GLY A 442 -4.16 -2.94 -14.73
CA GLY A 442 -3.34 -4.12 -14.84
C GLY A 442 -3.86 -5.28 -14.00
N LYS A 443 -3.11 -6.36 -14.02
CA LYS A 443 -3.32 -7.55 -13.19
C LYS A 443 -2.03 -7.89 -12.49
N GLU A 444 -2.13 -8.26 -11.22
CA GLU A 444 -1.02 -8.84 -10.48
C GLU A 444 -0.83 -10.30 -10.94
N LYS A 445 0.41 -10.75 -11.13
CA LYS A 445 0.67 -12.12 -11.64
C LYS A 445 0.15 -13.24 -10.73
N LEU A 446 0.09 -12.97 -9.44
CA LEU A 446 -0.42 -13.92 -8.42
C LEU A 446 -1.88 -13.67 -8.05
N GLY A 447 -2.48 -12.63 -8.61
CA GLY A 447 -3.78 -12.13 -8.20
C GLY A 447 -4.79 -12.10 -9.33
N GLU A 448 -6.05 -12.37 -9.01
CA GLU A 448 -7.12 -12.28 -10.01
C GLU A 448 -7.70 -10.86 -10.12
N GLU A 449 -7.52 -10.03 -9.09
CA GLU A 449 -8.13 -8.70 -9.04
C GLU A 449 -7.41 -7.69 -9.96
N PRO A 450 -8.18 -6.91 -10.74
CA PRO A 450 -7.63 -5.83 -11.55
C PRO A 450 -7.12 -4.71 -10.63
N VAL A 451 -5.88 -4.27 -10.84
CA VAL A 451 -5.31 -3.11 -10.16
C VAL A 451 -5.44 -1.91 -11.08
N GLU A 452 -6.02 -0.82 -10.58
CA GLU A 452 -6.14 0.45 -11.29
C GLU A 452 -5.44 1.55 -10.51
N SER A 453 -4.65 2.37 -11.20
CA SER A 453 -4.01 3.52 -10.59
C SER A 453 -3.63 4.58 -11.62
N HIS A 454 -2.98 5.65 -11.17
CA HIS A 454 -2.64 6.82 -11.94
C HIS A 454 -1.27 7.38 -11.53
N GLY A 455 -0.79 8.34 -12.31
CA GLY A 455 0.52 8.93 -12.06
C GLY A 455 0.95 9.94 -13.11
N PHE A 456 2.25 10.23 -13.14
CA PHE A 456 2.84 11.07 -14.17
C PHE A 456 4.27 10.64 -14.56
N LEU A 457 4.69 11.03 -15.77
CA LEU A 457 6.02 10.88 -16.35
C LEU A 457 6.58 12.24 -16.73
N ASP A 458 7.73 12.61 -16.18
CA ASP A 458 8.49 13.81 -16.53
C ASP A 458 9.65 13.46 -17.45
N PHE A 459 9.48 13.74 -18.75
CA PHE A 459 10.50 13.48 -19.77
C PHE A 459 11.63 14.50 -19.76
N ASN A 460 12.82 14.05 -20.15
CA ASN A 460 13.95 14.93 -20.40
C ASN A 460 13.80 15.72 -21.72
N ALA A 461 14.74 16.63 -21.99
CA ALA A 461 14.72 17.51 -23.17
C ALA A 461 14.79 16.77 -24.53
N THR A 462 15.16 15.49 -24.53
CA THR A 462 15.28 14.66 -25.73
C THR A 462 14.20 13.58 -25.82
N CYS A 463 13.32 13.47 -24.82
CA CYS A 463 12.35 12.38 -24.66
C CYS A 463 12.99 10.98 -24.72
N THR A 464 14.27 10.86 -24.36
CA THR A 464 15.00 9.58 -24.33
C THR A 464 15.03 8.95 -22.95
N GLY A 465 14.61 9.68 -21.93
CA GLY A 465 14.40 9.16 -20.59
C GLY A 465 13.41 10.01 -19.80
N PHE A 466 12.91 9.46 -18.71
CA PHE A 466 11.92 10.12 -17.85
C PHE A 466 12.08 9.71 -16.39
N LYS A 467 11.51 10.53 -15.49
CA LYS A 467 11.20 10.17 -14.09
C LYS A 467 9.70 10.05 -13.94
N GLY A 468 9.20 9.06 -13.22
CA GLY A 468 7.78 8.85 -13.02
C GLY A 468 7.42 8.60 -11.56
N LEU A 469 6.16 8.85 -11.25
CA LEU A 469 5.55 8.57 -9.95
C LEU A 469 4.19 7.92 -10.16
N THR A 470 3.91 6.86 -9.41
CA THR A 470 2.60 6.21 -9.33
C THR A 470 2.41 5.59 -7.96
N TRP A 471 1.19 5.23 -7.63
CA TRP A 471 0.86 4.46 -6.44
C TRP A 471 0.43 3.08 -6.89
N ILE A 472 0.96 2.02 -6.29
CA ILE A 472 0.58 0.65 -6.67
C ILE A 472 -0.05 -0.01 -5.45
N ASP A 473 -1.29 -0.42 -5.62
CA ASP A 473 -1.94 -1.37 -4.72
C ASP A 473 -1.59 -2.78 -5.19
N THR A 474 -0.95 -3.54 -4.31
CA THR A 474 -0.63 -4.96 -4.51
C THR A 474 -1.28 -5.74 -3.39
N PHE A 475 -1.44 -7.06 -3.55
CA PHE A 475 -2.02 -7.92 -2.50
C PHE A 475 -1.33 -7.77 -1.13
N GLN A 476 -0.04 -7.40 -1.11
CA GLN A 476 0.76 -7.26 0.10
C GLN A 476 0.87 -5.82 0.61
N VAL A 477 0.66 -4.82 -0.25
CA VAL A 477 0.96 -3.41 0.05
C VAL A 477 -0.04 -2.50 -0.63
N GLU A 478 -0.83 -1.79 0.17
CA GLU A 478 -1.69 -0.70 -0.31
C GLU A 478 -0.91 0.62 -0.39
N ASN A 479 -1.20 1.42 -1.41
CA ASN A 479 -0.67 2.75 -1.69
C ASN A 479 0.87 2.82 -1.73
N LEU A 480 1.53 1.81 -2.29
CA LEU A 480 2.98 1.84 -2.44
C LEU A 480 3.39 2.95 -3.42
N GLU A 481 3.90 4.05 -2.90
CA GLU A 481 4.47 5.12 -3.72
C GLU A 481 5.71 4.61 -4.46
N CYS A 482 5.56 4.45 -5.77
CA CYS A 482 6.55 3.92 -6.68
C CYS A 482 7.14 5.06 -7.53
N ALA A 483 8.36 5.46 -7.18
CA ALA A 483 9.16 6.33 -8.03
C ALA A 483 9.95 5.49 -9.03
N PHE A 484 9.88 5.83 -10.32
CA PHE A 484 10.55 5.05 -11.35
C PHE A 484 11.29 5.92 -12.38
N GLN A 485 12.27 5.32 -13.04
CA GLN A 485 13.11 5.96 -14.06
C GLN A 485 13.05 5.12 -15.34
N GLY A 486 12.73 5.75 -16.47
CA GLY A 486 12.64 5.09 -17.76
C GLY A 486 13.72 5.54 -18.73
N TYR A 487 14.19 4.62 -19.57
CA TYR A 487 15.21 4.85 -20.59
C TYR A 487 14.77 4.23 -21.91
N LYS A 488 14.78 5.03 -22.99
CA LYS A 488 14.31 4.61 -24.31
C LYS A 488 15.32 3.69 -24.98
N VAL A 489 14.88 2.52 -25.42
CA VAL A 489 15.73 1.51 -26.07
C VAL A 489 15.38 1.34 -27.55
N ILE A 490 14.13 1.57 -27.94
CA ILE A 490 13.68 1.46 -29.33
C ILE A 490 12.78 2.66 -29.70
N PRO A 491 12.98 3.32 -30.85
CA PRO A 491 12.20 4.50 -31.24
C PRO A 491 10.73 4.20 -31.55
N LYS A 492 10.42 3.02 -32.06
CA LYS A 492 9.06 2.54 -32.29
C LYS A 492 8.92 1.18 -31.63
N PRO A 493 7.92 0.98 -30.77
CA PRO A 493 7.71 -0.35 -30.19
C PRO A 493 7.41 -1.35 -31.30
N PRO A 494 7.83 -2.62 -31.14
CA PRO A 494 7.40 -3.68 -32.05
C PRO A 494 5.88 -3.72 -32.05
N GLN A 495 5.27 -3.77 -33.24
CA GLN A 495 3.83 -4.02 -33.32
C GLN A 495 3.56 -5.40 -32.69
N PRO A 496 2.50 -5.54 -31.87
CA PRO A 496 2.07 -6.87 -31.47
C PRO A 496 1.89 -7.71 -32.74
N PRO A 497 2.29 -8.99 -32.73
CA PRO A 497 2.09 -9.85 -33.89
C PRO A 497 0.61 -9.83 -34.29
N ASP A 498 0.32 -9.56 -35.57
CA ASP A 498 -1.05 -9.59 -36.09
C ASP A 498 -1.60 -11.02 -35.88
N GLU A 499 -2.50 -11.20 -34.92
CA GLU A 499 -3.02 -12.52 -34.52
C GLU A 499 -3.73 -13.25 -35.68
N ASP A 500 -4.20 -12.51 -36.70
CA ASP A 500 -4.81 -13.06 -37.91
C ASP A 500 -3.80 -13.76 -38.84
N SER A 501 -2.49 -13.59 -38.66
CA SER A 501 -1.47 -14.14 -39.57
C SER A 501 -1.08 -15.61 -39.29
N ASN A 502 -1.58 -16.21 -38.21
CA ASN A 502 -1.23 -17.59 -37.80
C ASN A 502 -2.40 -18.58 -37.76
N LEU A 503 -3.59 -18.21 -38.25
CA LEU A 503 -4.77 -19.10 -38.24
C LEU A 503 -4.93 -19.97 -39.49
N GLU A 504 -4.08 -19.86 -40.53
CA GLU A 504 -4.30 -20.57 -41.80
C GLU A 504 -3.45 -21.83 -42.07
N ASP A 505 -2.47 -22.24 -41.25
CA ASP A 505 -1.54 -23.32 -41.67
C ASP A 505 -1.19 -24.39 -40.60
N THR A 506 -2.12 -24.79 -39.74
CA THR A 506 -1.93 -25.99 -38.87
C THR A 506 -3.14 -26.90 -38.81
N GLU A 507 -3.52 -27.47 -39.96
CA GLU A 507 -4.09 -28.82 -40.00
C GLU A 507 -3.03 -29.82 -40.49
N SER A 508 -2.80 -30.86 -39.68
CA SER A 508 -1.97 -32.06 -39.91
C SER A 508 -0.54 -32.07 -39.31
N SER A 509 -0.43 -32.54 -38.06
CA SER A 509 0.18 -33.86 -37.80
C SER A 509 0.18 -34.17 -36.31
N ASP A 510 -0.25 -35.38 -35.99
CA ASP A 510 -0.19 -35.99 -34.66
C ASP A 510 1.21 -35.90 -34.06
N ARG A 511 1.32 -35.51 -32.78
CA ARG A 511 2.22 -36.12 -31.78
C ARG A 511 2.06 -35.54 -30.38
N ASP A 512 1.98 -36.46 -29.43
CA ASP A 512 2.04 -36.29 -27.99
C ASP A 512 3.26 -35.47 -27.54
N SER A 513 3.01 -34.37 -26.80
CA SER A 513 3.92 -33.82 -25.80
C SER A 513 3.18 -32.78 -24.94
N ASP A 514 3.00 -33.12 -23.66
CA ASP A 514 2.57 -32.21 -22.60
C ASP A 514 3.66 -31.17 -22.30
N GLU A 515 3.64 -30.04 -23.00
CA GLU A 515 4.21 -28.76 -22.56
C GLU A 515 3.26 -27.64 -23.00
N VAL A 516 2.59 -27.00 -22.04
CA VAL A 516 1.68 -25.87 -22.28
C VAL A 516 2.52 -24.60 -22.44
N PRO A 517 2.50 -23.90 -23.60
CA PRO A 517 3.16 -22.61 -23.73
C PRO A 517 2.31 -21.49 -23.13
N GLU A 518 2.96 -20.59 -22.39
CA GLU A 518 2.41 -19.31 -21.95
C GLU A 518 2.07 -18.40 -23.16
N SER A 519 0.84 -18.51 -23.67
CA SER A 519 0.23 -17.52 -24.57
C SER A 519 -1.21 -17.25 -24.12
N PHE A 520 -1.36 -16.56 -22.99
CA PHE A 520 -2.65 -16.08 -22.47
C PHE A 520 -2.48 -14.64 -22.00
N LEU A 521 -2.46 -13.68 -22.93
CA LEU A 521 -2.55 -12.25 -22.55
C LEU A 521 -3.17 -11.32 -23.61
N VAL A 522 -3.83 -11.82 -24.66
CA VAL A 522 -4.46 -10.95 -25.69
C VAL A 522 -5.92 -11.34 -26.04
N ASN A 523 -6.49 -12.42 -25.49
CA ASN A 523 -7.89 -12.82 -25.74
C ASN A 523 -8.98 -11.92 -25.09
N PHE A 524 -8.67 -10.67 -24.74
CA PHE A 524 -9.65 -9.77 -24.10
C PHE A 524 -9.96 -8.50 -24.91
N LEU A 525 -9.39 -8.31 -26.10
CA LEU A 525 -9.61 -7.09 -26.88
C LEU A 525 -10.30 -7.25 -28.24
N LEU A 526 -10.62 -8.46 -28.72
CA LEU A 526 -11.26 -8.63 -30.04
C LEU A 526 -12.35 -9.71 -30.18
N GLU A 527 -12.80 -10.38 -29.10
CA GLU A 527 -14.08 -11.12 -29.12
C GLU A 527 -15.12 -10.47 -28.19
N ARG A 528 -15.59 -9.29 -28.58
CA ARG A 528 -16.99 -8.84 -28.45
C ARG A 528 -17.21 -7.49 -29.12
#